data_AF-A0A935KIS4-F1
#
_entry.id   AF-A0A935KIS4-F1
#
_cell.length_a   1.000
_cell.length_b   1.000
_cell.length_c   1.000
_cell.angle_alpha   90.00
_cell.angle_beta   90.00
_cell.angle_gamma   90.00
#
_symmetry.space_group_name_H-M   'P 1'
#
loop_
_entity.id
_entity.type
_entity.pdbx_description
1 polymer ?
#
loop_
_entity_poly.entity_id
_entity_poly.type
_entity_poly.pdbx_seq_one_letter_code
_entity_poly.pdbx_strand_id
1 'polypeptide(L)'
;MKFDRNTVIGFVILAALFFGYFYYTNKEQSAYRKDKLAKQQVEQARIDSINKANQPKQDSLARIQDSILKVTNPVAKFVLGDSIEKTSVLENSLIKVTFTNKGGQVKNVELKKFKGQDSLPVKLGGSEFDNISYTINTGSAALQRSAETADLFFSMGQTVTNKDGSQTLSFQLNPRDSSGRSITHEFTIRPDNYMVDFTVRMNNAAQLLTNNTMNLTWKYAAAQQESDISYEKQNTQVGYIKDGSFDYHTIAKRNDKNFDEKTSWIGIRQRFFYGILVAKNDFNSGNMEWTIPPDSAKTVVRSTANMKLTVPAAAVSMVPFSMYYGPSDYHILKKYDMRFEKLINLGQGIYSFVRPINKFLILPVFDFFNGLTKNPGIAIILLTLLIRLLISPLTYTSYLSGAKMKALRPEIAKLKDKFGEDKQAMSMEQMKLFREAGVNPLGGCIPALLQIPIFFALFSFFNAETALRGADFLWSQDLAAYDAPIKFGFNFPILGGHLSLFNVMACITSFLISWYSMSMTPDQSNPVLKYMPYIFPIFLLFFFNNLPSGLTWYYTVSNLVTLLLQFVIQNYIINHDKILEKIELNRKKPKTKSKWQERLEQMQEQQKKMKESQQRGRR
;
A
#
# COMPACT_ATOMS: atom_id res chain seq x y z
N MET A 1 -7.90 2.62 -47.50
CA MET A 1 -8.36 3.14 -46.19
C MET A 1 -7.94 4.60 -46.07
N LYS A 2 -8.87 5.55 -46.18
CA LYS A 2 -8.57 6.97 -45.93
C LYS A 2 -8.89 7.24 -44.46
N PHE A 3 -7.87 7.20 -43.60
CA PHE A 3 -8.02 7.76 -42.24
C PHE A 3 -8.28 9.25 -42.40
N ASP A 4 -9.39 9.74 -41.84
CA ASP A 4 -9.65 11.17 -41.76
C ASP A 4 -8.53 11.82 -40.94
N ARG A 5 -7.79 12.74 -41.57
CA ARG A 5 -6.69 13.49 -40.95
C ARG A 5 -7.13 14.13 -39.64
N ASN A 6 -8.37 14.60 -39.57
CA ASN A 6 -8.90 15.24 -38.36
C ASN A 6 -9.10 14.24 -37.22
N THR A 7 -9.37 12.97 -37.51
CA THR A 7 -9.46 11.91 -36.50
C THR A 7 -8.07 11.54 -35.98
N VAL A 8 -7.07 11.41 -36.85
CA VAL A 8 -5.67 11.14 -36.45
C VAL A 8 -5.09 12.30 -35.64
N ILE A 9 -5.33 13.54 -36.07
CA ILE A 9 -4.96 14.75 -35.34
C ILE A 9 -5.69 14.80 -34.00
N GLY A 10 -6.98 14.45 -33.96
CA GLY A 10 -7.74 14.31 -32.72
C GLY A 10 -7.11 13.31 -31.75
N PHE A 11 -6.67 12.15 -32.22
CA PHE A 11 -5.96 11.16 -31.40
C PHE A 11 -4.61 11.66 -30.89
N VAL A 12 -3.83 12.34 -31.73
CA VAL A 12 -2.53 12.91 -31.33
C VAL A 12 -2.73 14.03 -30.31
N ILE A 13 -3.77 14.87 -30.48
CA ILE A 13 -4.09 15.95 -29.54
C ILE A 13 -4.64 15.39 -28.23
N LEU A 14 -5.48 14.36 -28.24
CA LEU A 14 -6.02 13.76 -27.01
C LEU A 14 -4.95 13.00 -26.24
N ALA A 15 -4.08 12.26 -26.95
CA ALA A 15 -2.88 11.67 -26.36
C ALA A 15 -1.94 12.76 -25.81
N ALA A 16 -1.66 13.82 -26.58
CA ALA A 16 -0.80 14.92 -26.14
C ALA A 16 -1.41 15.73 -24.98
N LEU A 17 -2.73 15.89 -24.91
CA LEU A 17 -3.42 16.53 -23.79
C LEU A 17 -3.43 15.62 -22.56
N PHE A 18 -3.56 14.31 -22.72
CA PHE A 18 -3.54 13.38 -21.60
C PHE A 18 -2.12 13.17 -21.06
N PHE A 19 -1.14 12.98 -21.94
CA PHE A 19 0.29 12.96 -21.59
C PHE A 19 0.76 14.34 -21.13
N GLY A 20 0.26 15.42 -21.69
CA GLY A 20 0.54 16.80 -21.29
C GLY A 20 -0.05 17.13 -19.93
N TYR A 21 -1.29 16.71 -19.65
CA TYR A 21 -1.91 16.82 -18.33
C TYR A 21 -1.12 15.99 -17.31
N PHE A 22 -0.82 14.72 -17.59
CA PHE A 22 -0.06 13.88 -16.68
C PHE A 22 1.38 14.37 -16.47
N TYR A 23 2.07 14.83 -17.53
CA TYR A 23 3.39 15.44 -17.45
C TYR A 23 3.34 16.77 -16.69
N TYR A 24 2.34 17.61 -16.92
CA TYR A 24 2.15 18.86 -16.21
C TYR A 24 1.84 18.63 -14.74
N THR A 25 0.94 17.70 -14.39
CA THR A 25 0.64 17.34 -12.98
C THR A 25 1.85 16.72 -12.29
N ASN A 26 2.62 15.87 -12.96
CA ASN A 26 3.82 15.26 -12.39
C ASN A 26 4.98 16.27 -12.29
N LYS A 27 5.09 17.21 -13.25
CA LYS A 27 6.03 18.33 -13.24
C LYS A 27 5.65 19.36 -12.17
N GLU A 28 4.38 19.75 -12.03
CA GLU A 28 3.88 20.59 -10.94
C GLU A 28 4.11 19.92 -9.59
N GLN A 29 3.84 18.63 -9.43
CA GLN A 29 4.20 17.91 -8.20
C GLN A 29 5.70 17.91 -7.95
N SER A 30 6.54 17.79 -8.98
CA SER A 30 8.01 17.85 -8.85
C SER A 30 8.54 19.26 -8.59
N ALA A 31 7.90 20.29 -9.17
CA ALA A 31 8.25 21.70 -9.03
C ALA A 31 7.77 22.24 -7.67
N TYR A 32 6.57 21.86 -7.23
CA TYR A 32 6.07 22.10 -5.87
C TYR A 32 6.94 21.40 -4.82
N ARG A 33 7.41 20.17 -5.09
CA ARG A 33 8.40 19.48 -4.24
C ARG A 33 9.73 20.23 -4.17
N LYS A 34 10.26 20.69 -5.31
CA LYS A 34 11.52 21.48 -5.36
C LYS A 34 11.38 22.85 -4.71
N ASP A 35 10.26 23.54 -4.90
CA ASP A 35 9.98 24.84 -4.30
C ASP A 35 9.75 24.73 -2.78
N LYS A 36 9.09 23.66 -2.31
CA LYS A 36 8.97 23.36 -0.88
C LYS A 36 10.31 22.99 -0.24
N LEU A 37 11.15 22.22 -0.93
CA LEU A 37 12.52 21.90 -0.49
C LEU A 37 13.42 23.14 -0.46
N ALA A 38 13.32 24.03 -1.46
CA ALA A 38 14.05 25.28 -1.50
C ALA A 38 13.60 26.23 -0.37
N LYS A 39 12.29 26.35 -0.12
CA LYS A 39 11.73 27.12 0.99
C LYS A 39 12.14 26.55 2.36
N GLN A 40 12.19 25.22 2.50
CA GLN A 40 12.71 24.58 3.71
C GLN A 40 14.21 24.84 3.91
N GLN A 41 15.03 24.77 2.86
CA GLN A 41 16.46 25.07 2.97
C GLN A 41 16.72 26.53 3.32
N VAL A 42 15.94 27.46 2.77
CA VAL A 42 16.02 28.90 3.11
C VAL A 42 15.57 29.15 4.55
N GLU A 43 14.49 28.53 5.00
CA GLU A 43 14.02 28.66 6.39
C GLU A 43 15.01 28.04 7.39
N GLN A 44 15.63 26.91 7.03
CA GLN A 44 16.63 26.24 7.86
C GLN A 44 17.95 27.04 7.90
N ALA A 45 18.38 27.65 6.79
CA ALA A 45 19.49 28.59 6.77
C ALA A 45 19.19 29.89 7.55
N ARG A 46 17.93 30.33 7.57
CA ARG A 46 17.48 31.46 8.40
C ARG A 46 17.52 31.10 9.89
N ILE A 47 17.06 29.90 10.26
CA ILE A 47 17.16 29.40 11.65
C ILE A 47 18.62 29.24 12.08
N ASP A 48 19.48 28.71 11.21
CA ASP A 48 20.92 28.54 11.49
C ASP A 48 21.66 29.87 11.61
N SER A 49 21.27 30.90 10.85
CA SER A 49 21.84 32.24 10.97
C SER A 49 21.36 32.99 12.22
N ILE A 50 20.10 32.82 12.62
CA ILE A 50 19.56 33.32 13.90
C ILE A 50 20.25 32.62 15.09
N ASN A 51 20.49 31.31 14.99
CA ASN A 51 21.20 30.55 16.03
C ASN A 51 22.68 30.94 16.13
N LYS A 52 23.34 31.29 15.02
CA LYS A 52 24.71 31.85 15.03
C LYS A 52 24.77 33.27 15.59
N ALA A 53 23.75 34.09 15.37
CA ALA A 53 23.68 35.44 15.91
C ALA A 53 23.39 35.48 17.42
N ASN A 54 22.71 34.46 17.95
CA ASN A 54 22.37 34.34 19.38
C ASN A 54 23.39 33.54 20.21
N GLN A 55 24.57 33.21 19.69
CA GLN A 55 25.63 32.62 20.51
C GLN A 55 26.32 33.68 21.37
N PRO A 56 26.33 33.54 22.71
CA PRO A 56 27.14 34.41 23.56
C PRO A 56 28.63 34.20 23.26
N LYS A 57 29.37 35.28 23.01
CA LYS A 57 30.85 35.24 22.92
C LYS A 57 31.39 34.71 24.24
N GLN A 58 31.98 33.52 24.20
CA GLN A 58 32.45 32.81 25.38
C GLN A 58 33.95 33.05 25.60
N ASP A 59 34.27 33.48 26.81
CA ASP A 59 35.60 33.86 27.27
C ASP A 59 36.56 32.66 27.34
N SER A 60 37.74 32.81 26.76
CA SER A 60 38.74 31.78 26.50
C SER A 60 39.29 31.13 27.79
N LEU A 61 39.12 31.81 28.93
CA LEU A 61 39.65 31.39 30.24
C LEU A 61 38.78 30.33 30.93
N ALA A 62 37.47 30.28 30.64
CA ALA A 62 36.57 29.25 31.18
C ALA A 62 36.84 27.86 30.58
N ARG A 63 37.40 27.80 29.37
CA ARG A 63 37.69 26.53 28.66
C ARG A 63 38.89 25.78 29.26
N ILE A 64 39.84 26.48 29.88
CA ILE A 64 41.01 25.85 30.50
C ILE A 64 40.62 25.26 31.88
N GLN A 65 39.77 25.95 32.64
CA GLN A 65 39.25 25.42 33.91
C GLN A 65 38.26 24.27 33.70
N ASP A 66 37.42 24.33 32.65
CA ASP A 66 36.48 23.26 32.28
C ASP A 66 37.18 22.05 31.65
N SER A 67 38.38 22.22 31.08
CA SER A 67 39.21 21.11 30.60
C SER A 67 39.94 20.38 31.73
N ILE A 68 40.34 21.09 32.79
CA ILE A 68 40.97 20.49 33.98
C ILE A 68 39.92 19.77 34.86
N LEU A 69 38.68 20.27 34.91
CA LEU A 69 37.54 19.62 35.57
C LEU A 69 36.97 18.42 34.80
N LYS A 70 37.23 18.29 33.50
CA LYS A 70 36.89 17.10 32.69
C LYS A 70 37.93 15.97 32.76
N VAL A 71 39.16 16.27 33.22
CA VAL A 71 40.26 15.30 33.32
C VAL A 71 40.39 14.70 34.74
N THR A 72 39.80 15.33 35.76
CA THR A 72 39.64 14.73 37.09
C THR A 72 38.23 14.22 37.25
N ASN A 73 38.08 12.91 37.19
CA ASN A 73 36.83 12.20 37.06
C ASN A 73 36.32 11.71 38.43
N PRO A 74 35.41 12.41 39.14
CA PRO A 74 34.57 11.79 40.15
C PRO A 74 33.20 11.42 39.53
N VAL A 75 33.21 10.66 38.44
CA VAL A 75 32.08 9.78 38.02
C VAL A 75 31.93 8.58 38.99
N ALA A 76 32.74 8.51 40.04
CA ALA A 76 32.87 7.37 40.96
C ALA A 76 31.67 7.06 41.88
N LYS A 77 30.45 7.62 41.71
CA LYS A 77 29.28 7.26 42.54
C LYS A 77 27.92 7.18 41.83
N PHE A 78 27.87 7.10 40.51
CA PHE A 78 26.75 6.45 39.81
C PHE A 78 27.39 5.25 39.13
N VAL A 79 27.14 4.04 39.61
CA VAL A 79 27.77 2.82 39.10
C VAL A 79 27.26 2.59 37.68
N LEU A 80 27.94 3.20 36.71
CA LEU A 80 27.81 2.91 35.29
C LEU A 80 27.88 1.39 35.13
N GLY A 81 27.04 0.82 34.27
CA GLY A 81 27.14 -0.60 33.91
C GLY A 81 28.46 -0.89 33.19
N ASP A 82 28.46 -1.89 32.31
CA ASP A 82 29.64 -2.23 31.51
C ASP A 82 30.25 -1.00 30.80
N SER A 83 31.57 -0.83 30.73
CA SER A 83 32.19 0.35 30.10
C SER A 83 32.32 0.23 28.57
N ILE A 84 31.94 -0.91 28.00
CA ILE A 84 32.16 -1.28 26.59
C ILE A 84 30.84 -1.83 26.03
N GLU A 85 30.55 -1.52 24.77
CA GLU A 85 29.40 -2.08 24.08
C GLU A 85 29.58 -3.59 23.87
N LYS A 86 28.62 -4.37 24.37
CA LYS A 86 28.51 -5.82 24.21
C LYS A 86 27.16 -6.13 23.60
N THR A 87 27.13 -7.13 22.72
CA THR A 87 25.89 -7.62 22.12
C THR A 87 25.57 -9.03 22.58
N SER A 88 24.28 -9.32 22.71
CA SER A 88 23.76 -10.66 22.99
C SER A 88 22.64 -10.96 22.01
N VAL A 89 22.42 -12.25 21.73
CA VAL A 89 21.45 -12.70 20.74
C VAL A 89 20.46 -13.63 21.40
N LEU A 90 19.17 -13.37 21.20
CA LEU A 90 18.11 -14.33 21.47
C LEU A 90 17.50 -14.77 20.14
N GLU A 91 17.07 -16.02 20.04
CA GLU A 91 16.47 -16.54 18.82
C GLU A 91 15.37 -17.56 19.05
N ASN A 92 14.41 -17.58 18.12
CA ASN A 92 13.42 -18.64 17.99
C ASN A 92 13.40 -19.15 16.54
N SER A 93 12.37 -19.90 16.16
CA SER A 93 12.18 -20.45 14.81
C SER A 93 11.91 -19.40 13.72
N LEU A 94 11.48 -18.18 14.10
CA LEU A 94 11.02 -17.14 13.17
C LEU A 94 11.96 -15.94 13.10
N ILE A 95 12.53 -15.51 14.23
CA ILE A 95 13.33 -14.30 14.37
C ILE A 95 14.63 -14.57 15.13
N LYS A 96 15.65 -13.78 14.82
CA LYS A 96 16.89 -13.66 15.58
C LYS A 96 17.03 -12.19 15.99
N VAL A 97 17.05 -11.91 17.28
CA VAL A 97 17.09 -10.56 17.83
C VAL A 97 18.45 -10.33 18.46
N THR A 98 19.17 -9.33 17.97
CA THR A 98 20.42 -8.88 18.58
C THR A 98 20.13 -7.72 19.50
N PHE A 99 20.56 -7.81 20.74
CA PHE A 99 20.46 -6.77 21.76
C PHE A 99 21.82 -6.15 22.04
N THR A 100 21.84 -4.91 22.52
CA THR A 100 23.05 -4.21 22.95
C THR A 100 22.89 -3.71 24.38
N ASN A 101 23.97 -3.79 25.17
CA ASN A 101 24.00 -3.25 26.52
C ASN A 101 24.05 -1.71 26.55
N LYS A 102 24.45 -1.06 25.45
CA LYS A 102 24.35 0.40 25.30
C LYS A 102 22.89 0.78 25.03
N GLY A 103 22.26 1.43 25.99
CA GLY A 103 20.82 1.68 26.01
C GLY A 103 19.97 0.52 26.52
N GLY A 104 20.54 -0.68 26.66
CA GLY A 104 19.79 -1.90 27.00
C GLY A 104 18.62 -2.09 26.03
N GLN A 105 18.89 -2.12 24.73
CA GLN A 105 17.88 -2.02 23.67
C GLN A 105 18.08 -3.06 22.56
N VAL A 106 17.07 -3.22 21.72
CA VAL A 106 17.17 -4.01 20.48
C VAL A 106 18.11 -3.30 19.50
N LYS A 107 19.14 -4.00 19.05
CA LYS A 107 20.07 -3.52 18.03
C LYS A 107 19.56 -3.82 16.63
N ASN A 108 19.14 -5.06 16.35
CA ASN A 108 18.56 -5.45 15.07
C ASN A 108 17.69 -6.71 15.22
N VAL A 109 16.80 -6.94 14.24
CA VAL A 109 15.97 -8.15 14.14
C VAL A 109 16.10 -8.75 12.75
N GLU A 110 16.51 -10.01 12.67
CA GLU A 110 16.57 -10.78 11.42
C GLU A 110 15.37 -11.74 11.33
N LEU A 111 14.63 -11.68 10.21
CA LEU A 111 13.49 -12.57 9.96
C LEU A 111 13.94 -13.82 9.20
N LYS A 112 14.01 -14.97 9.88
CA LYS A 112 14.62 -16.22 9.36
C LYS A 112 13.91 -16.81 8.15
N LYS A 113 12.60 -16.54 7.99
CA LYS A 113 11.77 -17.06 6.90
C LYS A 113 11.77 -16.20 5.62
N PHE A 114 12.36 -15.00 5.66
CA PHE A 114 12.29 -14.05 4.56
C PHE A 114 13.69 -13.65 4.11
N LYS A 115 13.95 -13.74 2.81
CA LYS A 115 15.21 -13.29 2.21
C LYS A 115 15.10 -11.84 1.74
N GLY A 116 16.13 -11.04 1.98
CA GLY A 116 16.34 -9.72 1.42
C GLY A 116 16.90 -9.79 0.00
N GLN A 117 17.17 -8.62 -0.58
CA GLN A 117 17.73 -8.50 -1.94
C GLN A 117 19.14 -9.07 -2.08
N ASP A 118 19.89 -9.10 -0.97
CA ASP A 118 21.23 -9.67 -0.85
C ASP A 118 21.21 -11.19 -0.60
N SER A 119 20.04 -11.83 -0.67
CA SER A 119 19.81 -13.23 -0.30
C SER A 119 20.04 -13.57 1.18
N LEU A 120 20.40 -12.59 2.01
CA LEU A 120 20.48 -12.76 3.47
C LEU A 120 19.08 -12.61 4.10
N PRO A 121 18.87 -13.03 5.34
CA PRO A 121 17.60 -12.79 6.03
C PRO A 121 17.25 -11.30 6.08
N VAL A 122 15.97 -10.98 5.90
CA VAL A 122 15.44 -9.61 6.03
C VAL A 122 15.81 -9.06 7.39
N LYS A 123 16.39 -7.86 7.41
CA LYS A 123 16.80 -7.16 8.64
C LYS A 123 15.91 -5.96 8.88
N LEU A 124 15.30 -5.91 10.06
CA LEU A 124 14.51 -4.78 10.55
C LEU A 124 15.26 -4.09 11.69
N GLY A 125 15.28 -2.76 11.66
CA GLY A 125 16.16 -1.96 12.52
C GLY A 125 17.65 -2.15 12.20
N GLY A 126 18.53 -1.81 13.15
CA GLY A 126 19.98 -1.91 12.98
C GLY A 126 20.65 -0.71 12.30
N SER A 127 19.90 0.36 12.04
CA SER A 127 20.47 1.63 11.63
C SER A 127 21.11 2.34 12.82
N GLU A 128 22.15 3.14 12.57
CA GLU A 128 22.70 4.06 13.59
C GLU A 128 21.67 5.09 14.07
N PHE A 129 20.61 5.32 13.29
CA PHE A 129 19.49 6.18 13.69
C PHE A 129 18.56 5.52 14.72
N ASP A 130 18.53 4.19 14.79
CA ASP A 130 17.58 3.46 15.62
C ASP A 130 17.98 3.56 17.09
N ASN A 131 17.05 4.04 17.92
CA ASN A 131 17.19 3.95 19.36
C ASN A 131 15.84 4.02 20.08
N ILE A 132 15.82 3.52 21.30
CA ILE A 132 14.75 3.71 22.27
C ILE A 132 15.38 4.36 23.49
N SER A 133 14.91 5.56 23.83
CA SER A 133 15.46 6.34 24.92
C SER A 133 14.35 6.95 25.76
N TYR A 134 14.66 7.18 27.03
CA TYR A 134 13.91 8.10 27.87
C TYR A 134 14.88 8.77 28.84
N THR A 135 14.53 9.98 29.27
CA THR A 135 15.36 10.73 30.21
C THR A 135 15.19 10.18 31.63
N ILE A 136 16.31 10.00 32.34
CA ILE A 136 16.32 9.63 33.76
C ILE A 136 17.16 10.62 34.56
N ASN A 137 16.78 10.81 35.82
CA ASN A 137 17.53 11.62 36.78
C ASN A 137 18.69 10.80 37.35
N THR A 138 19.92 11.24 37.12
CA THR A 138 21.17 10.57 37.53
C THR A 138 21.82 11.20 38.75
N GLY A 139 21.48 12.46 39.08
CA GLY A 139 21.95 13.16 40.28
C GLY A 139 21.13 12.86 41.53
N SER A 140 21.57 13.38 42.69
CA SER A 140 20.65 13.66 43.80
C SER A 140 19.71 14.81 43.39
N ALA A 141 18.53 14.91 44.00
CA ALA A 141 17.53 15.94 43.67
C ALA A 141 18.09 17.39 43.69
N ALA A 142 19.18 17.64 44.42
CA ALA A 142 19.85 18.94 44.50
C ALA A 142 20.75 19.28 43.29
N LEU A 143 21.19 18.30 42.51
CA LEU A 143 22.16 18.50 41.41
C LEU A 143 21.49 18.54 40.01
N GLN A 144 20.20 18.25 39.91
CA GLN A 144 19.40 18.27 38.66
C GLN A 144 20.09 17.67 37.42
N ARG A 145 20.88 16.61 37.60
CA ARG A 145 21.55 15.93 36.47
C ARG A 145 20.60 14.89 35.89
N SER A 146 20.41 14.94 34.58
CA SER A 146 19.69 13.93 33.81
C SER A 146 20.59 13.29 32.77
N ALA A 147 20.23 12.10 32.32
CA ALA A 147 20.85 11.41 31.19
C ALA A 147 19.81 10.66 30.37
N GLU A 148 20.07 10.49 29.09
CA GLU A 148 19.27 9.65 28.19
C GLU A 148 19.68 8.19 28.35
N THR A 149 18.71 7.29 28.53
CA THR A 149 19.04 5.86 28.71
C THR A 149 19.82 5.29 27.54
N ALA A 150 19.58 5.74 26.30
CA ALA A 150 20.28 5.26 25.11
C ALA A 150 21.81 5.51 25.13
N ASP A 151 22.27 6.50 25.90
CA ASP A 151 23.70 6.84 26.02
C ASP A 151 24.37 6.10 27.20
N LEU A 152 23.60 5.43 28.05
CA LEU A 152 24.09 4.71 29.22
C LEU A 152 24.37 3.25 28.89
N PHE A 153 25.33 2.68 29.60
CA PHE A 153 25.61 1.25 29.52
C PHE A 153 24.97 0.51 30.68
N PHE A 154 24.25 -0.55 30.34
CA PHE A 154 23.61 -1.45 31.30
C PHE A 154 24.52 -2.66 31.55
N SER A 155 24.46 -3.23 32.75
CA SER A 155 25.01 -4.54 33.04
C SER A 155 24.12 -5.61 32.41
N MET A 156 24.70 -6.38 31.48
CA MET A 156 24.00 -7.47 30.80
C MET A 156 23.88 -8.69 31.73
N GLY A 157 22.64 -9.15 31.96
CA GLY A 157 22.35 -10.38 32.68
C GLY A 157 22.55 -11.64 31.83
N GLN A 158 22.38 -12.80 32.46
CA GLN A 158 22.36 -14.08 31.77
C GLN A 158 21.02 -14.30 31.08
N THR A 159 21.03 -15.00 29.94
CA THR A 159 19.80 -15.44 29.27
C THR A 159 19.16 -16.55 30.09
N VAL A 160 17.87 -16.40 30.40
CA VAL A 160 17.07 -17.42 31.10
C VAL A 160 16.07 -18.02 30.13
N THR A 161 16.05 -19.36 30.04
CA THR A 161 14.99 -20.09 29.32
C THR A 161 13.90 -20.48 30.32
N ASN A 162 12.70 -19.96 30.11
CA ASN A 162 11.54 -20.21 30.94
C ASN A 162 10.93 -21.59 30.62
N LYS A 163 10.10 -22.11 31.54
CA LYS A 163 9.45 -23.43 31.39
C LYS A 163 8.54 -23.54 30.15
N ASP A 164 8.02 -22.41 29.66
CA ASP A 164 7.21 -22.32 28.45
C ASP A 164 8.03 -22.24 27.15
N GLY A 165 9.36 -22.35 27.25
CA GLY A 165 10.29 -22.24 26.13
C GLY A 165 10.61 -20.80 25.72
N SER A 166 10.05 -19.78 26.38
CA SER A 166 10.43 -18.39 26.14
C SER A 166 11.82 -18.08 26.68
N GLN A 167 12.53 -17.17 26.01
CA GLN A 167 13.86 -16.72 26.42
C GLN A 167 13.78 -15.28 26.90
N THR A 168 14.33 -15.02 28.09
CA THR A 168 14.36 -13.70 28.72
C THR A 168 15.80 -13.23 28.89
N LEU A 169 16.07 -11.98 28.53
CA LEU A 169 17.33 -11.29 28.74
C LEU A 169 17.09 -9.98 29.48
N SER A 170 17.85 -9.75 30.55
CA SER A 170 17.73 -8.55 31.37
C SER A 170 18.98 -7.68 31.28
N PHE A 171 18.77 -6.37 31.20
CA PHE A 171 19.80 -5.34 31.27
C PHE A 171 19.53 -4.47 32.49
N GLN A 172 20.48 -4.37 33.40
CA GLN A 172 20.31 -3.64 34.66
C GLN A 172 21.22 -2.42 34.73
N LEU A 173 20.65 -1.28 35.11
CA LEU A 173 21.37 -0.04 35.37
C LEU A 173 21.31 0.26 36.87
N ASN A 174 22.48 0.56 37.45
CA ASN A 174 22.70 0.83 38.88
C ASN A 174 22.20 -0.24 39.86
N PRO A 175 22.53 -1.53 39.71
CA PRO A 175 22.07 -2.57 40.64
C PRO A 175 22.63 -2.43 42.07
N ARG A 176 23.59 -1.53 42.32
CA ARG A 176 24.32 -1.38 43.59
C ARG A 176 24.25 0.04 44.19
N ASP A 177 23.30 0.85 43.77
CA ASP A 177 23.11 2.19 44.37
C ASP A 177 22.59 2.05 45.81
N SER A 178 23.29 2.69 46.77
CA SER A 178 22.89 2.75 48.18
C SER A 178 21.52 3.40 48.41
N SER A 179 21.00 4.15 47.44
CA SER A 179 19.64 4.72 47.46
C SER A 179 18.55 3.80 46.90
N GLY A 180 18.90 2.57 46.47
CA GLY A 180 17.95 1.57 45.96
C GLY A 180 17.33 1.90 44.60
N ARG A 181 17.86 2.91 43.89
CA ARG A 181 17.42 3.29 42.55
C ARG A 181 18.02 2.34 41.52
N SER A 182 17.19 1.65 40.75
CA SER A 182 17.66 0.80 39.67
C SER A 182 16.64 0.71 38.55
N ILE A 183 17.13 0.51 37.33
CA ILE A 183 16.31 0.29 36.15
C ILE A 183 16.69 -1.06 35.57
N THR A 184 15.71 -1.88 35.24
CA THR A 184 15.90 -3.14 34.53
C THR A 184 15.07 -3.14 33.26
N HIS A 185 15.74 -3.27 32.12
CA HIS A 185 15.10 -3.57 30.85
C HIS A 185 15.07 -5.08 30.68
N GLU A 186 13.87 -5.65 30.54
CA GLU A 186 13.66 -7.07 30.36
C GLU A 186 13.05 -7.34 28.99
N PHE A 187 13.75 -8.11 28.17
CA PHE A 187 13.30 -8.54 26.86
C PHE A 187 12.94 -10.01 26.89
N THR A 188 11.73 -10.35 26.45
CA THR A 188 11.29 -11.74 26.35
C THR A 188 10.86 -12.06 24.92
N ILE A 189 11.41 -13.13 24.36
CA ILE A 189 10.95 -13.71 23.09
C ILE A 189 10.26 -15.04 23.35
N ARG A 190 9.09 -15.24 22.72
CA ARG A 190 8.32 -16.48 22.83
C ARG A 190 8.64 -17.41 21.65
N PRO A 191 8.48 -18.73 21.80
CA PRO A 191 8.54 -19.66 20.67
C PRO A 191 7.53 -19.27 19.58
N ASP A 192 7.91 -19.43 18.31
CA ASP A 192 7.05 -19.22 17.13
C ASP A 192 6.32 -17.86 17.09
N ASN A 193 6.96 -16.79 17.59
CA ASN A 193 6.35 -15.46 17.69
C ASN A 193 7.28 -14.36 17.14
N TYR A 194 6.71 -13.37 16.46
CA TYR A 194 7.41 -12.17 15.95
C TYR A 194 7.44 -11.00 16.95
N MET A 195 6.79 -11.15 18.11
CA MET A 195 6.72 -10.14 19.15
C MET A 195 7.89 -10.27 20.13
N VAL A 196 8.53 -9.14 20.40
CA VAL A 196 9.52 -8.98 21.47
C VAL A 196 8.86 -8.21 22.60
N ASP A 197 8.57 -8.87 23.71
CA ASP A 197 8.07 -8.21 24.91
C ASP A 197 9.22 -7.40 25.53
N PHE A 198 8.98 -6.12 25.84
CA PHE A 198 9.96 -5.22 26.44
C PHE A 198 9.36 -4.59 27.70
N THR A 199 9.84 -4.99 28.87
CA THR A 199 9.34 -4.45 30.14
C THR A 199 10.43 -3.60 30.79
N VAL A 200 10.09 -2.35 31.10
CA VAL A 200 10.95 -1.46 31.90
C VAL A 200 10.50 -1.56 33.35
N ARG A 201 11.33 -2.15 34.21
CA ARG A 201 11.13 -2.20 35.66
C ARG A 201 11.97 -1.11 36.30
N MET A 202 11.33 -0.23 37.07
CA MET A 202 11.98 0.87 37.76
C MET A 202 11.76 0.71 39.27
N ASN A 203 12.84 0.63 40.03
CA ASN A 203 12.81 0.69 41.49
C ASN A 203 12.97 2.15 41.92
N ASN A 204 12.08 2.64 42.78
CA ASN A 204 11.99 4.05 43.20
C ASN A 204 11.80 5.01 42.02
N ALA A 205 10.82 4.73 41.15
CA ALA A 205 10.55 5.50 39.93
C ALA A 205 10.38 7.01 40.16
N ALA A 206 9.82 7.43 41.30
CA ALA A 206 9.65 8.83 41.67
C ALA A 206 10.95 9.63 41.82
N GLN A 207 12.08 8.95 42.07
CA GLN A 207 13.40 9.59 42.11
C GLN A 207 14.12 9.56 40.75
N LEU A 208 13.69 8.66 39.86
CA LEU A 208 14.27 8.47 38.52
C LEU A 208 13.59 9.34 37.47
N LEU A 209 12.31 9.68 37.66
CA LEU A 209 11.50 10.42 36.70
C LEU A 209 10.97 11.72 37.31
N THR A 210 10.99 12.79 36.53
CA THR A 210 10.34 14.06 36.91
C THR A 210 8.83 13.93 36.77
N ASN A 211 8.08 14.27 37.82
CA ASN A 211 6.61 14.17 37.86
C ASN A 211 6.05 12.78 37.49
N ASN A 212 6.79 11.71 37.81
CA ASN A 212 6.44 10.33 37.47
C ASN A 212 6.10 10.14 35.97
N THR A 213 6.67 10.96 35.11
CA THR A 213 6.42 10.96 33.68
C THR A 213 7.61 10.37 32.95
N MET A 214 7.37 9.38 32.10
CA MET A 214 8.34 8.85 31.15
C MET A 214 8.07 9.45 29.77
N ASN A 215 9.02 10.21 29.23
CA ASN A 215 9.01 10.65 27.84
C ASN A 215 9.86 9.66 27.02
N LEU A 216 9.18 8.71 26.37
CA LEU A 216 9.80 7.69 25.54
C LEU A 216 10.01 8.22 24.13
N THR A 217 11.26 8.29 23.69
CA THR A 217 11.63 8.54 22.30
C THR A 217 11.93 7.21 21.62
N TRP A 218 11.19 6.90 20.56
CA TRP A 218 11.45 5.77 19.67
C TRP A 218 11.86 6.29 18.30
N LYS A 219 13.11 6.07 17.93
CA LYS A 219 13.64 6.32 16.59
C LYS A 219 13.71 5.01 15.82
N TYR A 220 13.12 5.01 14.63
CA TYR A 220 13.11 3.86 13.73
C TYR A 220 13.35 4.29 12.29
N ALA A 221 14.36 3.70 11.67
CA ALA A 221 14.71 3.81 10.27
C ALA A 221 14.34 2.51 9.55
N ALA A 222 13.33 2.61 8.70
CA ALA A 222 12.95 1.52 7.81
C ALA A 222 13.94 1.44 6.64
N ALA A 223 14.85 0.46 6.67
CA ALA A 223 15.74 0.16 5.55
C ALA A 223 14.97 -0.43 4.37
N GLN A 224 15.44 -0.18 3.14
CA GLN A 224 14.84 -0.72 1.92
C GLN A 224 14.82 -2.25 1.93
N GLN A 225 13.65 -2.86 1.70
CA GLN A 225 13.49 -4.32 1.62
C GLN A 225 13.15 -4.81 0.21
N GLU A 226 12.59 -3.93 -0.62
CA GLU A 226 12.09 -4.26 -1.95
C GLU A 226 13.00 -3.68 -3.04
N SER A 227 13.02 -4.29 -4.23
CA SER A 227 13.90 -3.88 -5.33
C SER A 227 13.67 -2.44 -5.80
N ASP A 228 12.42 -1.98 -5.79
CA ASP A 228 12.04 -0.61 -6.12
C ASP A 228 11.73 0.20 -4.86
N ILE A 229 12.71 1.02 -4.43
CA ILE A 229 12.57 1.90 -3.27
C ILE A 229 11.51 2.99 -3.47
N SER A 230 11.35 3.49 -4.69
CA SER A 230 10.37 4.53 -5.02
C SER A 230 8.95 3.97 -4.85
N TYR A 231 8.72 2.75 -5.33
CA TYR A 231 7.47 2.02 -5.13
C TYR A 231 7.23 1.67 -3.66
N GLU A 232 8.26 1.23 -2.94
CA GLU A 232 8.19 0.90 -1.52
C GLU A 232 7.79 2.13 -0.68
N LYS A 233 8.38 3.31 -0.95
CA LYS A 233 8.05 4.58 -0.29
C LYS A 233 6.60 4.99 -0.51
N GLN A 234 6.07 4.83 -1.73
CA GLN A 234 4.67 5.16 -2.04
C GLN A 234 3.67 4.27 -1.28
N ASN A 235 4.06 3.05 -0.95
CA ASN A 235 3.24 2.08 -0.23
C ASN A 235 3.45 2.08 1.29
N THR A 236 4.46 2.80 1.78
CA THR A 236 4.80 2.86 3.20
C THR A 236 3.85 3.79 3.96
N GLN A 237 3.42 3.34 5.14
CA GLN A 237 2.43 4.02 5.96
C GLN A 237 2.86 4.03 7.42
N VAL A 238 2.49 5.10 8.12
CA VAL A 238 2.46 5.14 9.59
C VAL A 238 1.05 4.76 10.03
N GLY A 239 0.93 3.78 10.91
CA GLY A 239 -0.32 3.34 11.51
C GLY A 239 -0.31 3.54 13.02
N TYR A 240 -1.50 3.75 13.60
CA TYR A 240 -1.66 3.94 15.03
C TYR A 240 -3.09 3.65 15.50
N ILE A 241 -3.24 3.41 16.80
CA ILE A 241 -4.55 3.40 17.48
C ILE A 241 -4.66 4.64 18.35
N LYS A 242 -5.65 5.49 18.08
CA LYS A 242 -6.00 6.67 18.88
C LYS A 242 -7.40 6.47 19.45
N ASP A 243 -7.54 6.52 20.77
CA ASP A 243 -8.81 6.32 21.49
C ASP A 243 -9.59 5.07 21.02
N GLY A 244 -8.89 3.94 20.94
CA GLY A 244 -9.44 2.66 20.46
C GLY A 244 -9.73 2.60 18.96
N SER A 245 -9.58 3.69 18.22
CA SER A 245 -9.84 3.78 16.78
C SER A 245 -8.56 3.69 15.95
N PHE A 246 -8.61 2.94 14.86
CA PHE A 246 -7.48 2.76 13.94
C PHE A 246 -7.44 3.87 12.91
N ASP A 247 -6.28 4.47 12.72
CA ASP A 247 -6.02 5.43 11.65
C ASP A 247 -4.60 5.24 11.08
N TYR A 248 -4.34 5.78 9.90
CA TYR A 248 -3.08 5.66 9.19
C TYR A 248 -2.80 6.86 8.28
N HIS A 249 -1.53 7.10 7.99
CA HIS A 249 -1.08 8.10 7.03
C HIS A 249 -0.03 7.51 6.09
N THR A 250 -0.18 7.75 4.79
CA THR A 250 0.87 7.46 3.80
C THR A 250 1.99 8.48 3.96
N ILE A 251 3.24 8.00 4.06
CA ILE A 251 4.40 8.85 4.40
C ILE A 251 4.64 9.98 3.41
N ALA A 252 4.20 9.82 2.15
CA ALA A 252 4.36 10.84 1.11
C ALA A 252 3.37 12.02 1.24
N LYS A 253 2.28 11.87 2.01
CA LYS A 253 1.21 12.87 2.12
C LYS A 253 1.34 13.79 3.33
N ARG A 254 2.01 13.33 4.37
CA ARG A 254 2.21 14.02 5.66
C ARG A 254 3.56 13.60 6.22
N ASN A 255 4.16 14.42 7.08
CA ASN A 255 5.46 14.18 7.71
C ASN A 255 5.42 14.20 9.25
N ASP A 256 4.27 14.47 9.86
CA ASP A 256 4.10 14.54 11.31
C ASP A 256 2.70 14.05 11.75
N LYS A 257 2.55 13.76 13.03
CA LYS A 257 1.27 13.49 13.69
C LYS A 257 1.39 13.76 15.19
N ASN A 258 0.51 14.63 15.70
CA ASN A 258 0.33 14.82 17.14
C ASN A 258 -0.74 13.86 17.69
N PHE A 259 -0.50 13.37 18.90
CA PHE A 259 -1.37 12.50 19.66
C PHE A 259 -1.78 13.23 20.94
N ASP A 260 -2.96 13.84 20.90
CA ASP A 260 -3.53 14.56 22.05
C ASP A 260 -4.35 13.64 22.99
N GLU A 261 -4.51 12.38 22.60
CA GLU A 261 -5.31 11.36 23.30
C GLU A 261 -4.50 10.08 23.50
N LYS A 262 -5.08 9.15 24.26
CA LYS A 262 -4.49 7.85 24.52
C LYS A 262 -4.19 7.09 23.23
N THR A 263 -2.97 6.59 23.13
CA THR A 263 -2.47 5.87 21.97
C THR A 263 -1.91 4.53 22.39
N SER A 264 -2.48 3.41 21.93
CA SER A 264 -2.04 2.08 22.37
C SER A 264 -0.77 1.61 21.67
N TRP A 265 -0.64 1.93 20.39
CA TRP A 265 0.54 1.60 19.59
C TRP A 265 0.73 2.55 18.43
N ILE A 266 1.98 2.65 17.99
CA ILE A 266 2.42 3.38 16.81
C ILE A 266 3.34 2.48 15.99
N GLY A 267 3.30 2.58 14.67
CA GLY A 267 4.15 1.73 13.85
C GLY A 267 4.31 2.20 12.42
N ILE A 268 5.40 1.74 11.83
CA ILE A 268 5.69 1.90 10.41
C ILE A 268 5.44 0.56 9.72
N ARG A 269 4.55 0.62 8.75
CA ARG A 269 4.33 -0.42 7.77
C ARG A 269 5.12 -0.08 6.52
N GLN A 270 6.13 -0.89 6.21
CA GLN A 270 6.65 -1.03 4.85
C GLN A 270 5.71 -1.94 4.04
N ARG A 271 6.02 -2.19 2.78
CA ARG A 271 5.14 -2.98 1.90
C ARG A 271 4.76 -4.34 2.52
N PHE A 272 5.76 -5.12 2.96
CA PHE A 272 5.58 -6.47 3.50
C PHE A 272 6.06 -6.65 4.96
N PHE A 273 6.66 -5.64 5.59
CA PHE A 273 7.24 -5.76 6.93
C PHE A 273 6.91 -4.57 7.82
N TYR A 274 6.63 -4.84 9.09
CA TYR A 274 6.20 -3.83 10.04
C TYR A 274 7.23 -3.70 11.17
N GLY A 275 7.44 -2.47 11.62
CA GLY A 275 8.01 -2.17 12.93
C GLY A 275 6.94 -1.44 13.73
N ILE A 276 6.47 -2.04 14.82
CA ILE A 276 5.42 -1.46 15.69
C ILE A 276 5.91 -1.45 17.12
N LEU A 277 5.69 -0.34 17.82
CA LEU A 277 5.86 -0.19 19.25
C LEU A 277 4.49 -0.08 19.93
N VAL A 278 4.25 -0.97 20.88
CA VAL A 278 3.02 -1.08 21.66
C VAL A 278 3.31 -0.72 23.11
N ALA A 279 2.48 0.12 23.71
CA ALA A 279 2.40 0.31 25.15
C ALA A 279 1.19 -0.46 25.69
N LYS A 280 1.38 -1.46 26.56
CA LYS A 280 0.24 -2.25 27.09
C LYS A 280 -0.66 -1.42 28.03
N ASN A 281 -0.14 -0.30 28.53
CA ASN A 281 -0.87 0.65 29.40
C ASN A 281 -1.24 1.96 28.67
N ASP A 282 -1.18 1.98 27.34
CA ASP A 282 -1.32 3.16 26.47
C ASP A 282 -0.30 4.29 26.73
N PHE A 283 0.04 5.00 25.67
CA PHE A 283 0.68 6.30 25.76
C PHE A 283 -0.38 7.36 26.09
N ASN A 284 -0.08 8.31 26.97
CA ASN A 284 -1.00 9.39 27.34
C ASN A 284 -1.16 10.43 26.22
N SER A 285 -0.04 10.82 25.60
CA SER A 285 0.04 11.78 24.51
C SER A 285 1.40 11.66 23.82
N GLY A 286 1.63 12.41 22.74
CA GLY A 286 2.94 12.46 22.10
C GLY A 286 2.92 13.11 20.73
N ASN A 287 4.05 13.04 20.04
CA ASN A 287 4.16 13.41 18.64
C ASN A 287 5.02 12.39 17.90
N MET A 288 4.71 12.16 16.63
CA MET A 288 5.55 11.37 15.73
C MET A 288 5.83 12.17 14.48
N GLU A 289 7.11 12.26 14.12
CA GLU A 289 7.58 12.93 12.93
C GLU A 289 8.37 11.94 12.08
N TRP A 290 8.36 12.13 10.76
CA TRP A 290 9.13 11.32 9.85
C TRP A 290 9.61 12.08 8.64
N THR A 291 10.74 11.62 8.12
CA THR A 291 11.39 12.16 6.92
C THR A 291 11.61 11.05 5.90
N ILE A 292 11.54 11.40 4.62
CA ILE A 292 11.80 10.49 3.50
C ILE A 292 13.19 10.86 2.94
N PRO A 293 14.23 10.06 3.22
CA PRO A 293 15.57 10.31 2.69
C PRO A 293 15.59 10.17 1.15
N PRO A 294 16.64 10.69 0.48
CA PRO A 294 16.88 10.41 -0.94
C PRO A 294 17.03 8.89 -1.21
N ASP A 295 16.71 8.45 -2.43
CA ASP A 295 16.76 7.03 -2.81
C ASP A 295 18.17 6.41 -2.69
N SER A 296 19.22 7.23 -2.84
CA SER A 296 20.62 6.81 -2.66
C SER A 296 20.94 6.34 -1.24
N ALA A 297 20.17 6.75 -0.23
CA ALA A 297 20.39 6.39 1.16
C ALA A 297 19.88 4.97 1.51
N LYS A 298 19.22 4.27 0.58
CA LYS A 298 18.62 2.93 0.79
C LYS A 298 17.73 2.84 2.05
N THR A 299 17.14 3.97 2.43
CA THR A 299 16.27 4.12 3.60
C THR A 299 14.93 4.65 3.11
N VAL A 300 13.85 3.95 3.48
CA VAL A 300 12.49 4.27 3.07
C VAL A 300 11.96 5.47 3.85
N VAL A 301 12.09 5.40 5.18
CA VAL A 301 11.62 6.45 6.10
C VAL A 301 12.44 6.42 7.39
N ARG A 302 12.69 7.60 7.96
CA ARG A 302 13.21 7.76 9.33
C ARG A 302 12.13 8.43 10.16
N SER A 303 11.68 7.79 11.23
CA SER A 303 10.70 8.36 12.15
C SER A 303 11.24 8.52 13.56
N THR A 304 10.81 9.58 14.22
CA THR A 304 11.01 9.82 15.65
C THR A 304 9.62 9.96 16.27
N ALA A 305 9.29 9.10 17.21
CA ALA A 305 8.09 9.22 18.02
C ALA A 305 8.47 9.55 19.46
N ASN A 306 8.00 10.68 19.98
CA ASN A 306 8.14 11.05 21.38
C ASN A 306 6.77 10.86 22.05
N MET A 307 6.67 9.83 22.87
CA MET A 307 5.43 9.42 23.53
C MET A 307 5.56 9.57 25.03
N LYS A 308 4.55 10.17 25.66
CA LYS A 308 4.51 10.41 27.10
C LYS A 308 3.69 9.32 27.78
N LEU A 309 4.21 8.76 28.87
CA LEU A 309 3.48 7.88 29.78
C LEU A 309 3.59 8.35 31.22
N THR A 310 2.54 8.12 31.99
CA THR A 310 2.52 8.28 33.44
C THR A 310 2.90 6.95 34.08
N VAL A 311 3.96 6.93 34.86
CA VAL A 311 4.45 5.76 35.59
C VAL A 311 3.86 5.80 37.00
N PRO A 312 3.28 4.70 37.52
CA PRO A 312 2.79 4.67 38.89
C PRO A 312 3.90 5.00 39.91
N ALA A 313 3.57 5.71 40.98
CA ALA A 313 4.50 6.07 42.05
C ALA A 313 4.68 4.91 43.07
N ALA A 314 4.89 3.69 42.58
CA ALA A 314 5.12 2.51 43.42
C ALA A 314 6.61 2.34 43.76
N ALA A 315 6.90 1.55 44.79
CA ALA A 315 8.28 1.16 45.14
C ALA A 315 8.97 0.44 43.97
N VAL A 316 8.20 -0.40 43.25
CA VAL A 316 8.60 -1.04 42.00
C VAL A 316 7.50 -0.77 40.97
N SER A 317 7.86 -0.07 39.89
CA SER A 317 6.95 0.24 38.79
C SER A 317 7.36 -0.53 37.55
N MET A 318 6.38 -1.14 36.89
CA MET A 318 6.58 -1.85 35.63
C MET A 318 5.87 -1.11 34.50
N VAL A 319 6.62 -0.81 33.45
CA VAL A 319 6.11 -0.21 32.22
C VAL A 319 6.26 -1.24 31.09
N PRO A 320 5.19 -2.02 30.82
CA PRO A 320 5.24 -3.08 29.82
C PRO A 320 4.96 -2.55 28.41
N PHE A 321 5.92 -2.80 27.52
CA PHE A 321 5.84 -2.58 26.08
C PHE A 321 5.92 -3.90 25.32
N SER A 322 5.56 -3.86 24.05
CA SER A 322 5.85 -4.93 23.10
C SER A 322 6.26 -4.33 21.76
N MET A 323 7.21 -4.97 21.08
CA MET A 323 7.63 -4.58 19.74
C MET A 323 7.29 -5.69 18.76
N TYR A 324 6.62 -5.35 17.67
CA TYR A 324 6.41 -6.28 16.57
C TYR A 324 7.37 -5.95 15.44
N TYR A 325 8.23 -6.92 15.13
CA TYR A 325 9.12 -6.91 13.97
C TYR A 325 8.82 -8.16 13.14
N GLY A 326 8.06 -8.00 12.07
CA GLY A 326 7.56 -9.17 11.36
C GLY A 326 6.82 -8.86 10.05
N PRO A 327 6.33 -9.92 9.38
CA PRO A 327 5.67 -9.79 8.10
C PRO A 327 4.27 -9.17 8.21
N SER A 328 3.79 -8.64 7.08
CA SER A 328 2.45 -8.10 6.86
C SER A 328 1.41 -9.20 6.58
N ASP A 329 1.43 -10.28 7.34
CA ASP A 329 0.54 -11.43 7.14
C ASP A 329 -0.78 -11.27 7.91
N TYR A 330 -1.92 -11.44 7.23
CA TYR A 330 -3.24 -11.23 7.81
C TYR A 330 -3.54 -12.17 9.00
N HIS A 331 -3.17 -13.44 8.90
CA HIS A 331 -3.47 -14.46 9.91
C HIS A 331 -2.59 -14.29 11.14
N ILE A 332 -1.32 -13.95 10.94
CA ILE A 332 -0.38 -13.63 12.04
C ILE A 332 -0.86 -12.37 12.77
N LEU A 333 -1.12 -11.28 12.03
CA LEU A 333 -1.48 -10.00 12.63
C LEU A 333 -2.81 -10.04 13.37
N LYS A 334 -3.80 -10.80 12.86
CA LYS A 334 -5.10 -10.97 13.52
C LYS A 334 -5.00 -11.68 14.87
N LYS A 335 -4.03 -12.60 15.06
CA LYS A 335 -3.86 -13.34 16.33
C LYS A 335 -3.48 -12.46 17.51
N TYR A 336 -2.86 -11.31 17.26
CA TYR A 336 -2.47 -10.38 18.32
C TYR A 336 -3.61 -9.51 18.85
N ASP A 337 -4.77 -9.49 18.19
CA ASP A 337 -5.97 -8.72 18.58
C ASP A 337 -5.75 -7.20 18.80
N MET A 338 -4.71 -6.64 18.20
CA MET A 338 -4.38 -5.21 18.31
C MET A 338 -4.78 -4.39 17.08
N ARG A 339 -5.62 -4.96 16.21
CA ARG A 339 -6.05 -4.37 14.93
C ARG A 339 -4.91 -4.11 13.94
N PHE A 340 -3.77 -4.80 14.10
CA PHE A 340 -2.63 -4.70 13.18
C PHE A 340 -3.01 -5.11 11.75
N GLU A 341 -3.93 -6.06 11.60
CA GLU A 341 -4.44 -6.50 10.32
C GLU A 341 -5.21 -5.41 9.56
N LYS A 342 -5.55 -4.29 10.21
CA LYS A 342 -6.09 -3.10 9.53
C LYS A 342 -5.05 -2.27 8.81
N LEU A 343 -3.79 -2.41 9.18
CA LEU A 343 -2.68 -1.73 8.54
C LEU A 343 -2.36 -2.36 7.17
N ILE A 344 -2.70 -3.64 6.96
CA ILE A 344 -2.58 -4.31 5.66
C ILE A 344 -3.47 -3.60 4.62
N ASN A 345 -2.87 -3.22 3.49
CA ASN A 345 -3.59 -2.56 2.41
C ASN A 345 -4.38 -3.56 1.54
N LEU A 346 -5.46 -4.12 2.09
CA LEU A 346 -6.41 -4.96 1.36
C LEU A 346 -7.50 -4.15 0.65
N GLY A 347 -7.29 -2.85 0.42
CA GLY A 347 -8.31 -1.90 -0.03
C GLY A 347 -8.49 -0.80 1.01
N GLN A 348 -7.85 0.34 0.76
CA GLN A 348 -7.82 1.50 1.65
C GLN A 348 -8.16 2.80 0.88
N GLY A 349 -8.47 3.87 1.61
CA GLY A 349 -8.88 5.16 1.03
C GLY A 349 -10.12 5.05 0.14
N ILE A 350 -10.02 5.56 -1.09
CA ILE A 350 -11.10 5.50 -2.09
C ILE A 350 -11.47 4.06 -2.51
N TYR A 351 -10.60 3.09 -2.26
CA TYR A 351 -10.82 1.67 -2.55
C TYR A 351 -11.24 0.86 -1.31
N SER A 352 -11.62 1.53 -0.21
CA SER A 352 -12.07 0.84 1.01
C SER A 352 -13.25 -0.12 0.79
N PHE A 353 -14.09 0.14 -0.22
CA PHE A 353 -15.22 -0.71 -0.58
C PHE A 353 -14.83 -2.12 -1.06
N VAL A 354 -13.59 -2.35 -1.51
CA VAL A 354 -13.13 -3.68 -1.95
C VAL A 354 -12.54 -4.52 -0.81
N ARG A 355 -12.30 -3.92 0.35
CA ARG A 355 -11.71 -4.62 1.49
C ARG A 355 -12.50 -5.85 1.94
N PRO A 356 -13.84 -5.83 1.99
CA PRO A 356 -14.62 -7.04 2.27
C PRO A 356 -14.41 -8.14 1.23
N ILE A 357 -14.31 -7.77 -0.05
CA ILE A 357 -14.05 -8.72 -1.15
C ILE A 357 -12.70 -9.41 -0.91
N ASN A 358 -11.66 -8.65 -0.59
CA ASN A 358 -10.36 -9.24 -0.30
C ASN A 358 -10.37 -10.12 0.95
N LYS A 359 -10.95 -9.65 2.04
CA LYS A 359 -10.97 -10.36 3.32
C LYS A 359 -11.78 -11.65 3.30
N PHE A 360 -12.94 -11.65 2.63
CA PHE A 360 -13.89 -12.75 2.69
C PHE A 360 -13.89 -13.66 1.46
N LEU A 361 -13.38 -13.19 0.32
CA LEU A 361 -13.34 -13.96 -0.92
C LEU A 361 -11.90 -14.23 -1.37
N ILE A 362 -11.12 -13.18 -1.67
CA ILE A 362 -9.81 -13.37 -2.34
C ILE A 362 -8.81 -14.08 -1.44
N LEU A 363 -8.60 -13.60 -0.20
CA LEU A 363 -7.65 -14.18 0.74
C LEU A 363 -7.96 -15.65 1.07
N PRO A 364 -9.17 -16.02 1.56
CA PRO A 364 -9.45 -17.41 1.92
C PRO A 364 -9.34 -18.39 0.75
N VAL A 365 -9.78 -17.96 -0.45
CA VAL A 365 -9.68 -18.78 -1.66
C VAL A 365 -8.22 -18.96 -2.08
N PHE A 366 -7.43 -17.88 -2.05
CA PHE A 366 -6.01 -17.96 -2.35
C PHE A 366 -5.29 -18.86 -1.35
N ASP A 367 -5.53 -18.70 -0.05
CA ASP A 367 -4.92 -19.52 0.99
C ASP A 367 -5.25 -21.01 0.82
N PHE A 368 -6.49 -21.32 0.47
CA PHE A 368 -6.91 -22.69 0.17
C PHE A 368 -6.13 -23.28 -1.01
N PHE A 369 -6.07 -22.56 -2.14
CA PHE A 369 -5.35 -23.05 -3.32
C PHE A 369 -3.84 -23.09 -3.11
N ASN A 370 -3.27 -22.10 -2.43
CA ASN A 370 -1.85 -22.07 -2.12
C ASN A 370 -1.46 -23.16 -1.12
N GLY A 371 -2.32 -23.49 -0.16
CA GLY A 371 -2.15 -24.63 0.75
C GLY A 371 -2.16 -25.98 0.03
N LEU A 372 -2.99 -26.11 -1.01
CA LEU A 372 -3.08 -27.33 -1.83
C LEU A 372 -1.90 -27.49 -2.80
N THR A 373 -1.54 -26.44 -3.52
CA THR A 373 -0.51 -26.50 -4.57
C THR A 373 0.90 -26.26 -4.07
N LYS A 374 1.05 -25.53 -2.95
CA LYS A 374 2.31 -24.96 -2.45
C LYS A 374 3.07 -24.15 -3.52
N ASN A 375 2.35 -23.66 -4.53
CA ASN A 375 2.89 -22.88 -5.63
C ASN A 375 1.97 -21.67 -5.86
N PRO A 376 2.39 -20.46 -5.45
CA PRO A 376 1.56 -19.27 -5.56
C PRO A 376 1.16 -18.94 -7.00
N GLY A 377 2.01 -19.23 -7.99
CA GLY A 377 1.71 -19.02 -9.40
C GLY A 377 0.57 -19.91 -9.91
N ILE A 378 0.53 -21.18 -9.49
CA ILE A 378 -0.59 -22.09 -9.77
C ILE A 378 -1.83 -21.71 -8.96
N ALA A 379 -1.67 -21.28 -7.71
CA ALA A 379 -2.78 -20.80 -6.89
C ALA A 379 -3.47 -19.59 -7.54
N ILE A 380 -2.72 -18.69 -8.18
CA ILE A 380 -3.27 -17.58 -8.98
C ILE A 380 -4.10 -18.10 -10.16
N ILE A 381 -3.67 -19.16 -10.85
CA ILE A 381 -4.45 -19.77 -11.96
C ILE A 381 -5.81 -20.25 -11.43
N LEU A 382 -5.79 -21.03 -10.34
CA LEU A 382 -7.01 -21.60 -9.74
C LEU A 382 -7.95 -20.51 -9.21
N LEU A 383 -7.40 -19.50 -8.54
CA LEU A 383 -8.14 -18.30 -8.10
C LEU A 383 -8.80 -17.61 -9.30
N THR A 384 -8.06 -17.44 -10.40
CA THR A 384 -8.56 -16.81 -11.63
C THR A 384 -9.70 -17.61 -12.24
N LEU A 385 -9.55 -18.93 -12.34
CA LEU A 385 -10.58 -19.82 -12.86
C LEU A 385 -11.86 -19.75 -12.02
N LEU A 386 -11.74 -19.75 -10.69
CA LEU A 386 -12.90 -19.64 -9.80
C LEU A 386 -13.62 -18.29 -9.99
N ILE A 387 -12.88 -17.17 -9.97
CA ILE A 387 -13.47 -15.84 -10.16
C ILE A 387 -14.18 -15.76 -11.53
N ARG A 388 -13.55 -16.28 -12.58
CA ARG A 388 -14.13 -16.31 -13.93
C ARG A 388 -15.37 -17.19 -14.01
N LEU A 389 -15.37 -18.34 -13.33
CA LEU A 389 -16.53 -19.22 -13.25
C LEU A 389 -17.70 -18.55 -12.54
N LEU A 390 -17.46 -17.85 -11.43
CA LEU A 390 -18.50 -17.10 -10.71
C LEU A 390 -19.12 -15.98 -11.55
N ILE A 391 -18.32 -15.30 -12.38
CA ILE A 391 -18.81 -14.21 -13.25
C ILE A 391 -19.38 -14.75 -14.57
N SER A 392 -19.09 -16.01 -14.94
CA SER A 392 -19.44 -16.59 -16.23
C SER A 392 -20.93 -16.49 -16.62
N PRO A 393 -21.92 -16.59 -15.70
CA PRO A 393 -23.33 -16.40 -16.07
C PRO A 393 -23.59 -14.97 -16.59
N LEU A 394 -22.97 -13.98 -15.94
CA LEU A 394 -23.06 -12.59 -16.36
C LEU A 394 -22.33 -12.38 -17.70
N THR A 395 -21.15 -12.97 -17.87
CA THR A 395 -20.41 -12.91 -19.14
C THR A 395 -21.22 -13.53 -20.29
N TYR A 396 -21.90 -14.66 -20.04
CA TYR A 396 -22.80 -15.28 -21.02
C TYR A 396 -23.92 -14.34 -21.46
N THR A 397 -24.59 -13.65 -20.54
CA THR A 397 -25.63 -12.67 -20.91
C THR A 397 -25.10 -11.52 -21.75
N SER A 398 -23.86 -11.08 -21.50
CA SER A 398 -23.20 -10.05 -22.30
C SER A 398 -22.89 -10.54 -23.71
N TYR A 399 -22.34 -11.75 -23.86
CA TYR A 399 -22.08 -12.34 -25.18
C TYR A 399 -23.37 -12.59 -25.97
N LEU A 400 -24.44 -13.05 -25.31
CA LEU A 400 -25.75 -13.20 -25.93
C LEU A 400 -26.29 -11.84 -26.42
N SER A 401 -26.14 -10.78 -25.63
CA SER A 401 -26.53 -9.43 -26.07
C SER A 401 -25.71 -8.97 -27.28
N GLY A 402 -24.39 -9.20 -27.26
CA GLY A 402 -23.50 -8.92 -28.39
C GLY A 402 -23.88 -9.68 -29.66
N ALA A 403 -24.30 -10.94 -29.54
CA ALA A 403 -24.74 -11.75 -30.68
C ALA A 403 -26.05 -11.21 -31.27
N LYS A 404 -27.01 -10.80 -30.43
CA LYS A 404 -28.24 -10.12 -30.89
C LYS A 404 -27.93 -8.80 -31.58
N MET A 405 -27.00 -8.00 -31.03
CA MET A 405 -26.55 -6.76 -31.65
C MET A 405 -25.92 -7.00 -33.02
N LYS A 406 -25.11 -8.06 -33.15
CA LYS A 406 -24.54 -8.49 -34.45
C LYS A 406 -25.62 -8.83 -35.47
N ALA A 407 -26.67 -9.54 -35.05
CA ALA A 407 -27.82 -9.86 -35.91
C ALA A 407 -28.59 -8.61 -36.38
N LEU A 408 -28.67 -7.56 -35.55
CA LEU A 408 -29.33 -6.30 -35.90
C LEU A 408 -28.46 -5.33 -36.74
N ARG A 409 -27.16 -5.60 -36.93
CA ARG A 409 -26.25 -4.71 -37.68
C ARG A 409 -26.77 -4.32 -39.08
N PRO A 410 -27.36 -5.22 -39.89
CA PRO A 410 -27.89 -4.83 -41.20
C PRO A 410 -29.04 -3.81 -41.11
N GLU A 411 -29.89 -3.92 -40.09
CA GLU A 411 -30.99 -2.99 -39.86
C GLU A 411 -30.48 -1.63 -39.35
N ILE A 412 -29.46 -1.64 -38.49
CA ILE A 412 -28.79 -0.41 -38.02
C ILE A 412 -28.12 0.31 -39.20
N ALA A 413 -27.48 -0.42 -40.13
CA ALA A 413 -26.89 0.17 -41.33
C ALA A 413 -27.95 0.85 -42.21
N LYS A 414 -29.11 0.20 -42.43
CA LYS A 414 -30.24 0.81 -43.17
C LYS A 414 -30.77 2.07 -42.48
N LEU A 415 -30.86 2.09 -41.15
CA LEU A 415 -31.24 3.28 -40.39
C LEU A 415 -30.22 4.42 -40.60
N LYS A 416 -28.93 4.10 -40.60
CA LYS A 416 -27.86 5.07 -40.83
C LYS A 416 -27.93 5.67 -42.23
N ASP A 417 -28.17 4.85 -43.25
CA ASP A 417 -28.35 5.31 -44.64
C ASP A 417 -29.59 6.20 -44.79
N LYS A 418 -30.66 5.92 -44.02
CA LYS A 418 -31.91 6.68 -44.04
C LYS A 418 -31.83 8.04 -43.33
N PHE A 419 -31.14 8.11 -42.18
CA PHE A 419 -31.13 9.31 -41.32
C PHE A 419 -29.86 10.16 -41.45
N GLY A 420 -28.79 9.66 -42.10
CA GLY A 420 -27.60 10.42 -42.45
C GLY A 420 -27.00 11.23 -41.29
N GLU A 421 -26.97 12.56 -41.46
CA GLU A 421 -26.42 13.52 -40.48
C GLU A 421 -27.36 13.81 -39.29
N ASP A 422 -28.65 13.43 -39.32
CA ASP A 422 -29.57 13.62 -38.19
C ASP A 422 -29.33 12.57 -37.10
N LYS A 423 -28.25 12.80 -36.34
CA LYS A 423 -27.83 11.94 -35.22
C LYS A 423 -28.91 11.78 -34.15
N GLN A 424 -29.78 12.78 -33.98
CA GLN A 424 -30.84 12.74 -32.97
C GLN A 424 -31.99 11.83 -33.42
N ALA A 425 -32.45 11.95 -34.66
CA ALA A 425 -33.43 11.03 -35.22
C ALA A 425 -32.89 9.59 -35.35
N MET A 426 -31.64 9.45 -35.80
CA MET A 426 -30.95 8.15 -35.88
C MET A 426 -30.92 7.46 -34.51
N SER A 427 -30.53 8.17 -33.44
CA SER A 427 -30.44 7.59 -32.10
C SER A 427 -31.81 7.13 -31.57
N MET A 428 -32.89 7.86 -31.86
CA MET A 428 -34.25 7.48 -31.44
C MET A 428 -34.74 6.22 -32.15
N GLU A 429 -34.61 6.15 -33.48
CA GLU A 429 -35.03 4.97 -34.23
C GLU A 429 -34.15 3.76 -33.93
N GLN A 430 -32.85 3.97 -33.67
CA GLN A 430 -31.96 2.90 -33.21
C GLN A 430 -32.39 2.35 -31.84
N MET A 431 -32.79 3.21 -30.90
CA MET A 431 -33.33 2.78 -29.61
C MET A 431 -34.68 2.06 -29.74
N LYS A 432 -35.54 2.52 -30.65
CA LYS A 432 -36.82 1.85 -30.97
C LYS A 432 -36.58 0.46 -31.57
N LEU A 433 -35.61 0.34 -32.47
CA LEU A 433 -35.19 -0.94 -33.04
C LEU A 433 -34.69 -1.91 -31.96
N PHE A 434 -33.82 -1.44 -31.05
CA PHE A 434 -33.36 -2.27 -29.92
C PHE A 434 -34.50 -2.71 -29.02
N ARG A 435 -35.48 -1.84 -28.76
CA ARG A 435 -36.70 -2.15 -28.00
C ARG A 435 -37.53 -3.22 -28.70
N GLU A 436 -37.76 -3.08 -30.00
CA GLU A 436 -38.53 -4.03 -30.80
C GLU A 436 -37.89 -5.41 -30.86
N ALA A 437 -36.56 -5.46 -30.93
CA ALA A 437 -35.82 -6.70 -30.94
C ALA A 437 -35.59 -7.30 -29.53
N GLY A 438 -35.96 -6.60 -28.45
CA GLY A 438 -35.71 -7.03 -27.07
C GLY A 438 -34.22 -7.13 -26.74
N VAL A 439 -33.41 -6.19 -27.24
CA VAL A 439 -31.96 -6.12 -27.05
C VAL A 439 -31.60 -4.97 -26.12
N ASN A 440 -30.77 -5.23 -25.11
CA ASN A 440 -30.25 -4.18 -24.23
C ASN A 440 -28.84 -3.76 -24.70
N PRO A 441 -28.65 -2.54 -25.25
CA PRO A 441 -27.34 -2.08 -25.71
C PRO A 441 -26.32 -1.96 -24.57
N LEU A 442 -26.77 -1.79 -23.32
CA LEU A 442 -25.91 -1.75 -22.13
C LEU A 442 -25.61 -3.15 -21.55
N GLY A 443 -26.31 -4.20 -22.00
CA GLY A 443 -26.06 -5.57 -21.55
C GLY A 443 -24.61 -6.03 -21.78
N GLY A 444 -23.94 -5.44 -22.77
CA GLY A 444 -22.53 -5.72 -23.10
C GLY A 444 -21.52 -5.21 -22.06
N CYS A 445 -21.80 -4.08 -21.39
CA CYS A 445 -20.86 -3.43 -20.48
C CYS A 445 -21.03 -3.84 -19.00
N ILE A 446 -22.09 -4.57 -18.65
CA ILE A 446 -22.34 -5.01 -17.27
C ILE A 446 -21.18 -5.85 -16.69
N PRO A 447 -20.58 -6.83 -17.43
CA PRO A 447 -19.41 -7.54 -16.92
C PRO A 447 -18.22 -6.62 -16.68
N ALA A 448 -18.02 -5.59 -17.52
CA ALA A 448 -16.92 -4.64 -17.37
C ALA A 448 -17.10 -3.77 -16.11
N LEU A 449 -18.33 -3.39 -15.76
CA LEU A 449 -18.61 -2.67 -14.51
C LEU A 449 -18.33 -3.51 -13.28
N LEU A 450 -18.75 -4.78 -13.27
CA LEU A 450 -18.45 -5.71 -12.17
C LEU A 450 -16.95 -6.01 -12.05
N GLN A 451 -16.21 -5.93 -13.16
CA GLN A 451 -14.77 -6.13 -13.17
C GLN A 451 -14.00 -5.04 -12.42
N ILE A 452 -14.53 -3.81 -12.31
CA ILE A 452 -13.84 -2.68 -11.66
C ILE A 452 -13.57 -2.96 -10.17
N PRO A 453 -14.57 -3.30 -9.32
CA PRO A 453 -14.31 -3.71 -7.94
C PRO A 453 -13.34 -4.89 -7.81
N ILE A 454 -13.46 -5.88 -8.69
CA ILE A 454 -12.63 -7.09 -8.68
C ILE A 454 -11.17 -6.74 -9.00
N PHE A 455 -10.95 -5.84 -9.97
CA PHE A 455 -9.63 -5.33 -10.29
C PHE A 455 -8.99 -4.64 -9.08
N PHE A 456 -9.68 -3.71 -8.43
CA PHE A 456 -9.13 -3.01 -7.26
C PHE A 456 -8.89 -3.96 -6.08
N ALA A 457 -9.74 -4.97 -5.91
CA ALA A 457 -9.55 -6.03 -4.91
C ALA A 457 -8.22 -6.75 -5.18
N LEU A 458 -8.07 -7.33 -6.37
CA LEU A 458 -6.88 -8.07 -6.76
C LEU A 458 -5.62 -7.19 -6.76
N PHE A 459 -5.70 -5.96 -7.27
CA PHE A 459 -4.59 -5.01 -7.22
C PHE A 459 -4.10 -4.78 -5.78
N SER A 460 -5.02 -4.62 -4.83
CA SER A 460 -4.66 -4.44 -3.42
C SER A 460 -4.09 -5.74 -2.82
N PHE A 461 -4.71 -6.88 -3.14
CA PHE A 461 -4.27 -8.21 -2.69
C PHE A 461 -2.84 -8.54 -3.15
N PHE A 462 -2.55 -8.44 -4.45
CA PHE A 462 -1.23 -8.72 -5.02
C PHE A 462 -0.12 -7.79 -4.48
N ASN A 463 -0.49 -6.63 -3.94
CA ASN A 463 0.44 -5.69 -3.32
C ASN A 463 0.66 -5.89 -1.83
N ALA A 464 -0.20 -6.66 -1.17
CA ALA A 464 -0.19 -6.88 0.27
C ALA A 464 0.17 -8.32 0.65
N GLU A 465 -0.06 -9.29 -0.23
CA GLU A 465 0.10 -10.71 0.07
C GLU A 465 1.58 -11.11 0.18
N THR A 466 2.01 -11.44 1.40
CA THR A 466 3.39 -11.80 1.70
C THR A 466 3.80 -13.14 1.10
N ALA A 467 2.86 -14.06 0.85
CA ALA A 467 3.17 -15.36 0.24
C ALA A 467 3.66 -15.26 -1.22
N LEU A 468 3.43 -14.12 -1.88
CA LEU A 468 3.93 -13.86 -3.24
C LEU A 468 5.37 -13.39 -3.26
N ARG A 469 5.87 -12.85 -2.13
CA ARG A 469 7.19 -12.24 -2.04
C ARG A 469 8.28 -13.32 -2.09
N GLY A 470 9.12 -13.24 -3.11
CA GLY A 470 10.17 -14.23 -3.37
C GLY A 470 9.64 -15.59 -3.81
N ALA A 471 8.40 -15.64 -4.29
CA ALA A 471 7.84 -16.85 -4.89
C ALA A 471 8.21 -16.92 -6.38
N ASP A 472 9.01 -17.93 -6.73
CA ASP A 472 9.41 -18.20 -8.11
C ASP A 472 8.26 -18.83 -8.92
N PHE A 473 8.03 -18.35 -10.14
CA PHE A 473 7.10 -18.96 -11.08
C PHE A 473 7.47 -18.65 -12.54
N LEU A 474 7.67 -19.70 -13.34
CA LEU A 474 8.15 -19.62 -14.72
C LEU A 474 9.49 -18.86 -14.81
N TRP A 475 9.51 -17.65 -15.37
CA TRP A 475 10.69 -16.78 -15.45
C TRP A 475 10.71 -15.68 -14.37
N SER A 476 9.64 -15.51 -13.60
CA SER A 476 9.62 -14.54 -12.51
C SER A 476 10.25 -15.16 -11.26
N GLN A 477 11.17 -14.45 -10.65
CA GLN A 477 11.82 -14.83 -9.39
C GLN A 477 11.07 -14.28 -8.15
N ASP A 478 10.09 -13.41 -8.37
CA ASP A 478 9.31 -12.80 -7.31
C ASP A 478 7.96 -12.32 -7.85
N LEU A 479 6.89 -13.04 -7.50
CA LEU A 479 5.52 -12.68 -7.90
C LEU A 479 5.03 -11.36 -7.29
N ALA A 480 5.64 -10.88 -6.21
CA ALA A 480 5.34 -9.58 -5.61
C ALA A 480 6.07 -8.42 -6.28
N ALA A 481 7.17 -8.66 -6.99
CA ALA A 481 7.89 -7.66 -7.78
C ALA A 481 7.49 -7.75 -9.26
N TYR A 482 7.84 -6.74 -10.07
CA TYR A 482 7.72 -6.85 -11.51
C TYR A 482 8.70 -7.90 -12.05
N ASP A 483 8.33 -8.64 -13.09
CA ASP A 483 9.28 -9.50 -13.80
C ASP A 483 10.08 -8.64 -14.79
N ALA A 484 11.39 -8.89 -14.86
CA ALA A 484 12.30 -8.17 -15.76
C ALA A 484 13.26 -9.12 -16.49
N PRO A 485 12.75 -10.09 -17.27
CA PRO A 485 13.60 -10.97 -18.07
C PRO A 485 14.33 -10.20 -19.19
N ILE A 486 13.76 -9.11 -19.68
CA ILE A 486 14.35 -8.24 -20.69
C ILE A 486 14.73 -6.91 -20.02
N LYS A 487 16.03 -6.61 -19.96
CA LYS A 487 16.57 -5.34 -19.44
C LYS A 487 17.25 -4.59 -20.59
N PHE A 488 16.90 -3.32 -20.77
CA PHE A 488 17.37 -2.52 -21.90
C PHE A 488 18.75 -1.89 -21.69
N GLY A 489 19.22 -1.79 -20.44
CA GLY A 489 20.50 -1.15 -20.09
C GLY A 489 20.47 0.39 -20.12
N PHE A 490 19.37 0.99 -20.56
CA PHE A 490 19.07 2.41 -20.51
C PHE A 490 17.58 2.62 -20.20
N ASN A 491 17.22 3.81 -19.72
CA ASN A 491 15.86 4.09 -19.24
C ASN A 491 15.02 4.75 -20.35
N PHE A 492 13.99 4.07 -20.85
CA PHE A 492 13.06 4.66 -21.81
C PHE A 492 12.07 5.61 -21.10
N PRO A 493 11.70 6.76 -21.70
CA PRO A 493 10.89 7.81 -21.05
C PRO A 493 9.48 7.44 -20.53
N ILE A 494 9.02 6.20 -20.66
CA ILE A 494 7.70 5.73 -20.19
C ILE A 494 7.76 4.24 -19.76
N LEU A 495 8.44 3.39 -20.55
CA LEU A 495 8.56 1.96 -20.26
C LEU A 495 9.48 1.65 -19.08
N GLY A 496 10.44 2.52 -18.78
CA GLY A 496 11.47 2.22 -17.79
C GLY A 496 12.70 1.54 -18.41
N GLY A 497 13.49 0.87 -17.57
CA GLY A 497 14.72 0.17 -17.96
C GLY A 497 14.53 -1.32 -18.30
N HIS A 498 13.30 -1.83 -18.24
CA HIS A 498 12.98 -3.25 -18.45
C HIS A 498 11.66 -3.45 -19.18
N LEU A 499 11.39 -4.69 -19.59
CA LEU A 499 10.11 -5.13 -20.11
C LEU A 499 9.66 -6.41 -19.41
N SER A 500 8.51 -6.33 -18.76
CA SER A 500 7.81 -7.47 -18.14
C SER A 500 7.20 -8.36 -19.21
N LEU A 501 7.57 -9.64 -19.20
CA LEU A 501 7.09 -10.60 -20.18
C LEU A 501 5.65 -11.04 -19.84
N PHE A 502 5.30 -11.14 -18.56
CA PHE A 502 3.89 -11.37 -18.19
C PHE A 502 2.99 -10.21 -18.61
N ASN A 503 3.46 -8.97 -18.50
CA ASN A 503 2.74 -7.81 -19.00
C ASN A 503 2.57 -7.88 -20.53
N VAL A 504 3.63 -8.20 -21.28
CA VAL A 504 3.55 -8.41 -22.73
C VAL A 504 2.51 -9.48 -23.08
N MET A 505 2.48 -10.61 -22.37
CA MET A 505 1.47 -11.65 -22.58
C MET A 505 0.05 -11.16 -22.25
N ALA A 506 -0.13 -10.40 -21.17
CA ALA A 506 -1.42 -9.79 -20.83
C ALA A 506 -1.88 -8.84 -21.95
N CYS A 507 -0.98 -8.06 -22.54
CA CYS A 507 -1.26 -7.18 -23.67
C CYS A 507 -1.62 -7.96 -24.93
N ILE A 508 -0.85 -8.99 -25.29
CA ILE A 508 -1.13 -9.85 -26.47
C ILE A 508 -2.49 -10.51 -26.33
N THR A 509 -2.78 -11.13 -25.18
CA THR A 509 -4.07 -11.78 -24.93
C THR A 509 -5.23 -10.78 -24.93
N SER A 510 -5.04 -9.58 -24.37
CA SER A 510 -6.04 -8.50 -24.45
C SER A 510 -6.28 -8.07 -25.90
N PHE A 511 -5.23 -7.95 -26.70
CA PHE A 511 -5.34 -7.63 -28.13
C PHE A 511 -6.10 -8.72 -28.88
N LEU A 512 -5.83 -10.00 -28.61
CA LEU A 512 -6.56 -11.13 -29.19
C LEU A 512 -8.06 -11.08 -28.83
N ILE A 513 -8.42 -10.73 -27.59
CA ILE A 513 -9.83 -10.54 -27.19
C ILE A 513 -10.47 -9.44 -28.02
N SER A 514 -9.80 -8.28 -28.14
CA SER A 514 -10.29 -7.15 -28.93
C SER A 514 -10.46 -7.51 -30.40
N TRP A 515 -9.50 -8.24 -30.97
CA TRP A 515 -9.55 -8.73 -32.34
C TRP A 515 -10.75 -9.67 -32.56
N TYR A 516 -10.93 -10.68 -31.70
CA TYR A 516 -12.02 -11.64 -31.82
C TYR A 516 -13.40 -10.99 -31.58
N SER A 517 -13.48 -10.01 -30.68
CA SER A 517 -14.72 -9.32 -30.31
C SER A 517 -15.16 -8.23 -31.29
N MET A 518 -14.33 -7.83 -32.26
CA MET A 518 -14.61 -6.74 -33.21
C MET A 518 -15.95 -6.90 -33.94
N SER A 519 -16.31 -8.15 -34.27
CA SER A 519 -17.54 -8.45 -34.99
C SER A 519 -18.82 -8.32 -34.14
N MET A 520 -18.69 -8.00 -32.85
CA MET A 520 -19.81 -7.87 -31.90
C MET A 520 -19.94 -6.48 -31.27
N THR A 521 -18.95 -5.61 -31.41
CA THR A 521 -19.03 -4.23 -30.92
C THR A 521 -20.15 -3.48 -31.68
N PRO A 522 -21.12 -2.83 -31.00
CA PRO A 522 -22.20 -2.07 -31.67
C PRO A 522 -21.65 -1.06 -32.68
N ASP A 523 -22.40 -0.73 -33.75
CA ASP A 523 -21.98 0.26 -34.76
C ASP A 523 -21.54 1.57 -34.10
N GLN A 524 -20.28 1.95 -34.31
CA GLN A 524 -19.69 3.14 -33.71
C GLN A 524 -19.46 4.16 -34.81
N SER A 525 -20.48 4.98 -35.02
CA SER A 525 -20.39 6.26 -35.73
C SER A 525 -19.25 7.15 -35.21
N ASN A 526 -18.72 6.86 -34.01
CA ASN A 526 -17.52 7.48 -33.47
C ASN A 526 -16.26 6.59 -33.68
N PRO A 527 -15.30 7.02 -34.52
CA PRO A 527 -14.06 6.28 -34.75
C PRO A 527 -13.20 6.11 -33.49
N VAL A 528 -13.35 6.97 -32.47
CA VAL A 528 -12.62 6.85 -31.19
C VAL A 528 -12.96 5.55 -30.48
N LEU A 529 -14.26 5.26 -30.36
CA LEU A 529 -14.70 4.07 -29.66
C LEU A 529 -14.30 2.80 -30.43
N LYS A 530 -14.26 2.86 -31.78
CA LYS A 530 -13.93 1.72 -32.64
C LYS A 530 -12.51 1.22 -32.40
N TYR A 531 -11.56 2.14 -32.22
CA TYR A 531 -10.15 1.81 -32.04
C TYR A 531 -9.72 1.69 -30.58
N MET A 532 -10.52 2.18 -29.64
CA MET A 532 -10.21 2.13 -28.21
C MET A 532 -9.84 0.72 -27.70
N PRO A 533 -10.53 -0.38 -28.07
CA PRO A 533 -10.14 -1.73 -27.65
C PRO A 533 -8.75 -2.18 -28.14
N TYR A 534 -8.22 -1.60 -29.22
CA TYR A 534 -6.88 -1.92 -29.74
C TYR A 534 -5.78 -1.05 -29.14
N ILE A 535 -6.12 0.19 -28.80
CA ILE A 535 -5.20 1.14 -28.15
C ILE A 535 -5.02 0.77 -26.67
N PHE A 536 -6.08 0.27 -26.02
CA PHE A 536 -6.05 -0.04 -24.59
C PHE A 536 -4.99 -1.08 -24.18
N PRO A 537 -4.78 -2.20 -24.90
CA PRO A 537 -3.66 -3.12 -24.63
C PRO A 537 -2.29 -2.45 -24.71
N ILE A 538 -2.10 -1.49 -25.63
CA ILE A 538 -0.84 -0.75 -25.76
C ILE A 538 -0.66 0.16 -24.54
N PHE A 539 -1.72 0.83 -24.08
CA PHE A 539 -1.67 1.62 -22.85
C PHE A 539 -1.34 0.76 -21.62
N LEU A 540 -1.97 -0.42 -21.49
CA LEU A 540 -1.68 -1.36 -20.41
C LEU A 540 -0.20 -1.77 -20.39
N LEU A 541 0.44 -1.90 -21.55
CA LEU A 541 1.85 -2.26 -21.63
C LEU A 541 2.73 -1.28 -20.84
N PHE A 542 2.46 0.02 -20.91
CA PHE A 542 3.23 1.02 -20.15
C PHE A 542 2.85 1.03 -18.67
N PHE A 543 1.56 0.90 -18.36
CA PHE A 543 1.06 1.00 -16.99
C PHE A 543 1.41 -0.22 -16.12
N PHE A 544 1.31 -1.43 -16.67
CA PHE A 544 1.52 -2.68 -15.94
C PHE A 544 2.99 -3.10 -15.87
N ASN A 545 3.90 -2.45 -16.58
CA ASN A 545 5.31 -2.86 -16.66
C ASN A 545 6.03 -2.79 -15.30
N ASN A 546 5.61 -1.87 -14.44
CA ASN A 546 6.18 -1.67 -13.10
C ASN A 546 5.29 -2.26 -11.98
N LEU A 547 4.24 -3.00 -12.33
CA LEU A 547 3.35 -3.63 -11.36
C LEU A 547 3.81 -5.05 -11.00
N PRO A 548 3.32 -5.63 -9.89
CA PRO A 548 3.66 -6.99 -9.50
C PRO A 548 3.36 -8.01 -10.58
N SER A 549 4.31 -8.92 -10.82
CA SER A 549 4.20 -9.96 -11.84
C SER A 549 3.06 -10.94 -11.55
N GLY A 550 2.69 -11.16 -10.28
CA GLY A 550 1.49 -11.92 -9.91
C GLY A 550 0.19 -11.29 -10.43
N LEU A 551 0.11 -9.96 -10.46
CA LEU A 551 -1.06 -9.25 -11.02
C LEU A 551 -1.10 -9.39 -12.54
N THR A 552 0.02 -9.18 -13.24
CA THR A 552 0.08 -9.32 -14.71
C THR A 552 -0.10 -10.77 -15.16
N TRP A 553 0.37 -11.72 -14.35
CA TRP A 553 0.10 -13.15 -14.54
C TRP A 553 -1.38 -13.48 -14.39
N TYR A 554 -2.03 -13.00 -13.32
CA TYR A 554 -3.49 -13.10 -13.17
C TYR A 554 -4.20 -12.59 -14.42
N TYR A 555 -3.82 -11.41 -14.93
CA TYR A 555 -4.42 -10.84 -16.13
C TYR A 555 -4.25 -11.71 -17.37
N THR A 556 -3.07 -12.27 -17.56
CA THR A 556 -2.79 -13.20 -18.67
C THR A 556 -3.72 -14.41 -18.62
N VAL A 557 -3.79 -15.10 -17.48
CA VAL A 557 -4.67 -16.26 -17.28
C VAL A 557 -6.13 -15.85 -17.48
N SER A 558 -6.52 -14.72 -16.90
CA SER A 558 -7.88 -14.18 -16.93
C SER A 558 -8.34 -13.89 -18.36
N ASN A 559 -7.45 -13.35 -19.20
CA ASN A 559 -7.70 -13.11 -20.61
C ASN A 559 -7.77 -14.40 -21.42
N LEU A 560 -6.90 -15.38 -21.16
CA LEU A 560 -6.95 -16.70 -21.81
C LEU A 560 -8.27 -17.42 -21.52
N VAL A 561 -8.72 -17.41 -20.27
CA VAL A 561 -10.02 -17.96 -19.87
C VAL A 561 -11.15 -17.22 -20.56
N THR A 562 -11.05 -15.88 -20.67
CA THR A 562 -12.05 -15.08 -21.40
C THR A 562 -12.12 -15.47 -22.87
N LEU A 563 -10.98 -15.62 -23.56
CA LEU A 563 -10.92 -16.08 -24.95
C LEU A 563 -11.56 -17.46 -25.11
N LEU A 564 -11.25 -18.39 -24.21
CA LEU A 564 -11.81 -19.74 -24.22
C LEU A 564 -13.33 -19.71 -24.02
N LEU A 565 -13.82 -18.99 -23.00
CA LEU A 565 -15.25 -18.84 -22.75
C LEU A 565 -15.95 -18.21 -23.94
N GLN A 566 -15.35 -17.18 -24.53
CA GLN A 566 -15.89 -16.50 -25.70
C GLN A 566 -15.99 -17.44 -26.90
N PHE A 567 -14.93 -18.20 -27.17
CA PHE A 567 -14.90 -19.20 -28.24
C PHE A 567 -15.95 -20.29 -28.04
N VAL A 568 -16.06 -20.84 -26.83
CA VAL A 568 -17.05 -21.88 -26.50
C VAL A 568 -18.47 -21.35 -26.61
N ILE A 569 -18.75 -20.18 -26.03
CA ILE A 569 -20.09 -19.59 -26.02
C ILE A 569 -20.54 -19.26 -27.45
N GLN A 570 -19.67 -18.67 -28.27
CA GLN A 570 -20.04 -18.24 -29.62
C GLN A 570 -20.21 -19.39 -30.60
N ASN A 571 -19.34 -20.41 -30.53
CA ASN A 571 -19.35 -21.48 -31.53
C ASN A 571 -20.22 -22.68 -31.13
N TYR A 572 -20.37 -22.96 -29.82
CA TYR A 572 -21.04 -24.17 -29.35
C TYR A 572 -22.36 -23.91 -28.61
N ILE A 573 -22.54 -22.74 -27.98
CA ILE A 573 -23.73 -22.47 -27.15
C ILE A 573 -24.73 -21.56 -27.88
N ILE A 574 -24.25 -20.53 -28.56
CA ILE A 574 -25.10 -19.58 -29.28
C ILE A 574 -25.51 -20.18 -30.63
N ASN A 575 -26.81 -20.47 -30.76
CA ASN A 575 -27.42 -20.82 -32.04
C ASN A 575 -28.04 -19.54 -32.68
N HIS A 576 -27.61 -19.21 -33.89
CA HIS A 576 -28.01 -18.00 -34.59
C HIS A 576 -29.50 -17.99 -34.97
N ASP A 577 -30.04 -19.13 -35.42
CA ASP A 577 -31.43 -19.25 -35.84
C ASP A 577 -32.38 -19.05 -34.66
N LYS A 578 -32.05 -19.64 -33.50
CA LYS A 578 -32.79 -19.41 -32.25
C LYS A 578 -32.73 -17.96 -31.77
N ILE A 579 -31.68 -17.20 -32.13
CA ILE A 579 -31.61 -15.76 -31.82
C ILE A 579 -32.57 -14.97 -32.71
N LEU A 580 -32.59 -15.24 -34.02
CA LEU A 580 -33.49 -14.58 -34.96
C LEU A 580 -34.95 -14.86 -34.61
N GLU A 581 -35.29 -16.12 -34.33
CA GLU A 581 -36.62 -16.53 -33.88
C GLU A 581 -37.05 -15.80 -32.60
N LYS A 582 -36.15 -15.68 -31.61
CA LYS A 582 -36.42 -14.89 -30.39
C LYS A 582 -36.63 -13.41 -30.66
N ILE A 583 -35.89 -12.83 -31.61
CA ILE A 583 -36.07 -11.42 -32.01
C ILE A 583 -37.44 -11.24 -32.65
N GLU A 584 -37.86 -12.14 -33.54
CA GLU A 584 -39.17 -12.10 -34.19
C GLU A 584 -40.32 -12.33 -33.21
N LEU A 585 -40.18 -13.28 -32.29
CA LEU A 585 -41.16 -13.51 -31.22
C LEU A 585 -41.29 -12.31 -30.30
N ASN A 586 -40.18 -11.63 -29.97
CA ASN A 586 -40.22 -10.40 -29.17
C ASN A 586 -40.90 -9.24 -29.90
N ARG A 587 -40.75 -9.15 -31.23
CA ARG A 587 -41.49 -8.16 -32.05
C ARG A 587 -43.01 -8.36 -31.98
N LYS A 588 -43.47 -9.61 -31.83
CA LYS A 588 -44.90 -9.98 -31.77
C LYS A 588 -45.56 -9.79 -30.40
N LYS A 589 -44.80 -9.57 -29.31
CA LYS A 589 -45.37 -9.42 -27.96
C LYS A 589 -45.90 -8.01 -27.69
N PRO A 590 -47.04 -7.86 -26.99
CA PRO A 590 -47.56 -6.55 -26.56
C PRO A 590 -46.58 -5.90 -25.55
N LYS A 591 -46.31 -4.61 -25.75
CA LYS A 591 -45.19 -3.91 -25.12
C LYS A 591 -45.65 -3.12 -23.90
N THR A 592 -45.14 -3.41 -22.72
CA THR A 592 -45.29 -2.54 -21.53
C THR A 592 -44.12 -1.56 -21.46
N LYS A 593 -44.39 -0.26 -21.47
CA LYS A 593 -43.36 0.78 -21.30
C LYS A 593 -42.84 0.76 -19.85
N SER A 594 -41.52 0.79 -19.67
CA SER A 594 -40.92 1.03 -18.35
C SER A 594 -41.01 2.52 -17.98
N LYS A 595 -41.32 2.85 -16.73
CA LYS A 595 -41.39 4.23 -16.22
C LYS A 595 -40.13 5.05 -16.49
N TRP A 596 -38.96 4.42 -16.52
CA TRP A 596 -37.69 5.10 -16.85
C TRP A 596 -37.60 5.45 -18.34
N GLN A 597 -38.13 4.59 -19.22
CA GLN A 597 -38.15 4.79 -20.67
C GLN A 597 -39.11 5.93 -21.05
N GLU A 598 -40.27 6.02 -20.41
CA GLU A 598 -41.21 7.14 -20.59
C GLU A 598 -40.58 8.46 -20.20
N ARG A 599 -39.84 8.50 -19.08
CA ARG A 599 -39.11 9.71 -18.65
C ARG A 599 -38.04 10.14 -19.64
N LEU A 600 -37.35 9.20 -20.28
CA LEU A 600 -36.34 9.50 -21.31
C LEU A 600 -36.95 10.05 -22.59
N GLU A 601 -38.05 9.44 -23.06
CA GLU A 601 -38.83 9.94 -24.20
C GLU A 601 -39.33 11.38 -23.91
N GLN A 602 -39.88 11.63 -22.73
CA GLN A 602 -40.36 12.95 -22.30
C GLN A 602 -39.25 14.01 -22.24
N MET A 603 -38.10 13.70 -21.64
CA MET A 603 -36.96 14.62 -21.61
C MET A 603 -36.46 14.97 -23.02
N GLN A 604 -36.43 14.00 -23.93
CA GLN A 604 -35.99 14.21 -25.31
C GLN A 604 -37.00 15.03 -26.13
N GLU A 605 -38.30 14.80 -25.95
CA GLU A 605 -39.35 15.63 -26.55
C GLU A 605 -39.29 17.08 -26.05
N GLN A 606 -39.05 17.28 -24.74
CA GLN A 606 -38.83 18.61 -24.19
C GLN A 606 -37.60 19.30 -24.81
N GLN A 607 -36.49 18.57 -25.00
CA GLN A 607 -35.31 19.12 -25.69
C GLN A 607 -35.59 19.48 -27.16
N LYS A 608 -36.39 18.69 -27.88
CA LYS A 608 -36.81 19.03 -29.25
C LYS A 608 -37.67 20.29 -29.27
N LYS A 609 -38.69 20.38 -28.41
CA LYS A 609 -39.56 21.56 -28.30
C LYS A 609 -38.77 22.82 -27.95
N MET A 610 -37.78 22.72 -27.07
CA MET A 610 -36.88 23.84 -26.72
C MET A 610 -35.99 24.29 -27.89
N LYS A 611 -35.47 23.36 -28.70
CA LYS A 611 -34.69 23.71 -29.91
C LYS A 611 -35.57 24.36 -30.97
N GLU A 612 -36.78 23.84 -31.17
CA GLU A 612 -37.76 24.40 -32.12
C GLU A 612 -38.22 25.81 -31.69
N SER A 613 -38.44 26.04 -30.39
CA SER A 613 -38.76 27.37 -29.87
C SER A 613 -37.59 28.36 -30.00
N GLN A 614 -36.34 27.90 -29.78
CA GLN A 614 -35.14 28.72 -29.99
C GLN A 614 -34.90 29.06 -31.47
N GLN A 615 -35.25 28.16 -32.39
CA GLN A 615 -35.17 28.43 -33.84
C GLN A 615 -36.31 29.36 -34.32
N ARG A 616 -37.50 29.28 -33.71
CA ARG A 616 -38.60 30.21 -33.98
C ARG A 616 -38.35 31.62 -33.43
N GLY A 617 -37.62 31.77 -32.33
CA GLY A 617 -37.23 33.07 -31.77
C GLY A 617 -36.01 33.72 -32.45
N ARG A 618 -35.39 33.06 -33.44
CA ARG A 618 -34.25 33.58 -34.22
C ARG A 618 -34.62 33.92 -35.68
N ARG A 619 -35.90 33.83 -36.05
CA ARG A 619 -36.43 34.22 -37.36
C ARG A 619 -37.05 35.59 -37.33
#